data_AF-A0A1J1GXA2-F1
#
_entry.id   AF-A0A1J1GXA2-F1
#
_cell.length_a   1.000
_cell.length_b   1.000
_cell.length_c   1.000
_cell.angle_alpha   90.00
_cell.angle_beta   90.00
_cell.angle_gamma   90.00
#
_symmetry.space_group_name_H-M   'P 1'
#
loop_
_entity.id
_entity.type
_entity.pdbx_description
1 polymer ?
#
loop_
_entity_poly.entity_id
_entity_poly.type
_entity_poly.pdbx_seq_one_letter_code
_entity_poly.pdbx_strand_id
1 'polypeptide(L)'
;MTTLKESISNVLSELNCDQKKEILNVLVHILRKIIENPSRAKFRSLKKDNKTFINKLLHFKGSDNILRSLGFEEDEEKWFFPLSKDDTLSRNLKEIQNYINDNLCLLYNNSESLFEKKILDTCNDYRNNLNENTYSQFNDNDKILKNNLDGLKLEGLSKRRLEKEKMELLNEKENTIQLIREYSDKWIIQIKGAENTLYSNETFKIQFKFTDKYPIESPEVIFIGEPPIHPHIYSNGHICLSILYDHWSPVLSVNAICLSIISMLSSCKKKRKPIDDILYCSAGGKVSPKNMKWMFHDDKI
;
A
#
# COMPACT_ATOMS: atom_id res chain seq x y z
N MET A 1 -28.20 -3.09 -25.37
CA MET A 1 -27.50 -3.67 -24.21
C MET A 1 -26.59 -2.59 -23.66
N THR A 2 -26.81 -2.13 -22.43
CA THR A 2 -25.86 -1.22 -21.75
C THR A 2 -24.58 -2.00 -21.47
N THR A 3 -23.42 -1.41 -21.80
CA THR A 3 -22.12 -2.04 -21.50
C THR A 3 -21.88 -2.05 -19.98
N LEU A 4 -21.05 -2.97 -19.49
CA LEU A 4 -20.68 -3.03 -18.07
C LEU A 4 -20.11 -1.69 -17.57
N LYS A 5 -19.30 -1.03 -18.42
CA LYS A 5 -18.73 0.30 -18.16
C LYS A 5 -19.81 1.37 -17.98
N GLU A 6 -20.84 1.38 -18.83
CA GLU A 6 -21.97 2.32 -18.71
C GLU A 6 -22.82 2.03 -17.48
N SER A 7 -23.12 0.76 -17.18
CA SER A 7 -23.88 0.39 -15.97
C SER A 7 -23.16 0.81 -14.69
N ILE A 8 -21.84 0.63 -14.65
CA ILE A 8 -20.99 1.10 -13.54
C ILE A 8 -21.01 2.63 -13.48
N SER A 9 -20.76 3.32 -14.59
CA SER A 9 -20.71 4.78 -14.60
C SER A 9 -22.04 5.44 -14.21
N ASN A 10 -23.17 4.83 -14.55
CA ASN A 10 -24.51 5.34 -14.24
C ASN A 10 -24.85 5.20 -12.76
N VAL A 11 -24.46 4.10 -12.10
CA VAL A 11 -24.68 3.94 -10.65
C VAL A 11 -23.69 4.78 -9.85
N LEU A 12 -22.47 4.93 -10.35
CA LEU A 12 -21.42 5.66 -9.66
C LEU A 12 -21.46 7.18 -9.87
N SER A 13 -22.29 7.72 -10.77
CA SER A 13 -22.35 9.16 -11.05
C SER A 13 -22.90 9.96 -9.86
N GLU A 14 -23.88 9.41 -9.13
CA GLU A 14 -24.59 10.09 -8.02
C GLU A 14 -23.98 9.82 -6.63
N LEU A 15 -22.91 9.02 -6.54
CA LEU A 15 -22.34 8.55 -5.27
C LEU A 15 -21.10 9.34 -4.83
N ASN A 16 -20.82 9.36 -3.53
CA ASN A 16 -19.57 9.91 -3.01
C ASN A 16 -18.39 8.94 -3.22
N CYS A 17 -17.14 9.43 -3.14
CA CYS A 17 -15.96 8.63 -3.48
C CYS A 17 -15.79 7.37 -2.61
N ASP A 18 -16.23 7.39 -1.36
CA ASP A 18 -16.15 6.23 -0.46
C ASP A 18 -17.18 5.16 -0.81
N GLN A 19 -18.41 5.56 -1.13
CA GLN A 19 -19.45 4.67 -1.65
C GLN A 19 -19.04 4.03 -2.98
N LYS A 20 -18.44 4.82 -3.89
CA LYS A 20 -17.93 4.29 -5.16
C LYS A 20 -16.87 3.21 -4.94
N LYS A 21 -15.92 3.45 -4.03
CA LYS A 21 -14.90 2.47 -3.65
C LYS A 21 -15.51 1.22 -3.04
N GLU A 22 -16.48 1.37 -2.14
CA GLU A 22 -17.11 0.23 -1.47
C GLU A 22 -17.81 -0.69 -2.48
N ILE A 23 -18.61 -0.13 -3.39
CA ILE A 23 -19.29 -0.88 -4.45
C ILE A 23 -18.28 -1.62 -5.33
N LEU A 24 -17.28 -0.91 -5.85
CA LEU A 24 -16.27 -1.49 -6.74
C LEU A 24 -15.49 -2.62 -6.05
N ASN A 25 -15.12 -2.46 -4.78
CA ASN A 25 -14.44 -3.48 -3.99
C ASN A 25 -15.32 -4.72 -3.75
N VAL A 26 -16.61 -4.54 -3.48
CA VAL A 26 -17.57 -5.64 -3.32
C VAL A 26 -17.70 -6.43 -4.62
N LEU A 27 -17.82 -5.75 -5.77
CA LEU A 27 -17.92 -6.41 -7.08
C LEU A 27 -16.65 -7.21 -7.41
N VAL A 28 -15.47 -6.62 -7.21
CA VAL A 28 -14.18 -7.32 -7.38
C VAL A 28 -14.10 -8.53 -6.45
N HIS A 29 -14.51 -8.39 -5.19
CA HIS A 29 -14.48 -9.48 -4.22
C HIS A 29 -15.38 -10.65 -4.64
N ILE A 30 -16.61 -10.37 -5.08
CA ILE A 30 -17.57 -11.39 -5.53
C ILE A 30 -16.99 -12.15 -6.72
N LEU A 31 -16.54 -11.45 -7.77
CA LEU A 31 -16.01 -12.09 -8.97
C LEU A 31 -14.76 -12.92 -8.66
N ARG A 32 -13.84 -12.40 -7.83
CA ARG A 32 -12.64 -13.11 -7.42
C ARG A 32 -12.97 -14.38 -6.64
N LYS A 33 -14.00 -14.35 -5.77
CA LYS A 33 -14.44 -15.53 -5.03
C LYS A 33 -15.02 -16.62 -5.93
N ILE A 34 -15.75 -16.24 -6.97
CA ILE A 34 -16.27 -17.18 -7.98
C ILE A 34 -15.10 -17.79 -8.77
N ILE A 35 -14.14 -16.98 -9.23
CA ILE A 35 -12.95 -17.44 -9.97
C ILE A 35 -12.07 -18.37 -9.12
N GLU A 36 -11.84 -18.04 -7.85
CA GLU A 36 -11.06 -18.88 -6.92
C GLU A 36 -11.76 -20.22 -6.60
N ASN A 37 -13.09 -20.29 -6.74
CA ASN A 37 -13.89 -21.44 -6.34
C ASN A 37 -15.01 -21.76 -7.36
N PRO A 38 -14.67 -22.15 -8.60
CA PRO A 38 -15.65 -22.25 -9.69
C PRO A 38 -16.70 -23.33 -9.45
N SER A 39 -16.39 -24.44 -8.78
CA SER A 39 -17.36 -25.53 -8.58
C SER A 39 -18.29 -25.32 -7.37
N ARG A 40 -18.11 -24.26 -6.58
CA ARG A 40 -18.81 -24.07 -5.30
C ARG A 40 -20.00 -23.12 -5.46
N ALA A 41 -21.21 -23.67 -5.49
CA ALA A 41 -22.47 -22.93 -5.64
C ALA A 41 -22.65 -21.79 -4.62
N LYS A 42 -22.13 -21.94 -3.39
CA LYS A 42 -22.23 -20.92 -2.33
C LYS A 42 -21.60 -19.56 -2.69
N PHE A 43 -20.56 -19.55 -3.52
CA PHE A 43 -19.88 -18.31 -3.93
C PHE A 43 -20.51 -17.69 -5.18
N ARG A 44 -21.29 -18.48 -5.91
CA ARG A 44 -22.05 -18.06 -7.08
C ARG A 44 -23.43 -17.53 -6.75
N SER A 45 -23.87 -17.64 -5.50
CA SER A 45 -25.20 -17.25 -5.06
C SER A 45 -25.14 -16.13 -4.03
N LEU A 46 -25.87 -15.05 -4.28
CA LEU A 46 -25.99 -13.87 -3.44
C LEU A 46 -27.45 -13.76 -3.00
N LYS A 47 -27.72 -14.09 -1.75
CA LYS A 47 -29.10 -14.05 -1.23
C LYS A 47 -29.57 -12.61 -1.05
N LYS A 48 -30.83 -12.33 -1.42
CA LYS A 48 -31.42 -10.99 -1.31
C LYS A 48 -31.73 -10.57 0.13
N ASP A 49 -31.79 -11.52 1.07
CA ASP A 49 -32.01 -11.30 2.52
C ASP A 49 -30.72 -10.98 3.29
N ASN A 50 -29.55 -11.07 2.64
CA ASN A 50 -28.28 -10.82 3.30
C ASN A 50 -28.06 -9.33 3.55
N LYS A 51 -28.23 -8.91 4.81
CA LYS A 51 -28.06 -7.51 5.26
C LYS A 51 -26.75 -6.85 4.82
N THR A 52 -25.64 -7.58 4.78
CA THR A 52 -24.34 -7.05 4.36
C THR A 52 -24.30 -6.79 2.85
N PHE A 53 -24.90 -7.67 2.05
CA PHE A 53 -24.98 -7.50 0.60
C PHE A 53 -25.95 -6.36 0.23
N ILE A 54 -27.07 -6.26 0.93
CA ILE A 54 -28.05 -5.19 0.74
C ILE A 54 -27.43 -3.82 1.03
N ASN A 55 -26.84 -3.66 2.21
CA ASN A 55 -26.32 -2.36 2.64
C ASN A 55 -25.15 -1.87 1.78
N LYS A 56 -24.36 -2.79 1.22
CA LYS A 56 -23.15 -2.46 0.46
C LYS A 56 -23.34 -2.36 -1.05
N LEU A 57 -24.41 -2.96 -1.60
CA LEU A 57 -24.62 -2.99 -3.05
C LEU A 57 -26.08 -2.73 -3.44
N LEU A 58 -27.04 -3.53 -2.96
CA LEU A 58 -28.43 -3.46 -3.46
C LEU A 58 -29.21 -2.20 -3.03
N HIS A 59 -28.77 -1.48 -1.99
CA HIS A 59 -29.41 -0.24 -1.57
C HIS A 59 -29.29 0.89 -2.62
N PHE A 60 -28.35 0.79 -3.56
CA PHE A 60 -28.13 1.82 -4.58
C PHE A 60 -29.02 1.57 -5.81
N LYS A 61 -29.68 2.64 -6.29
CA LYS A 61 -30.54 2.60 -7.48
C LYS A 61 -29.72 2.21 -8.72
N GLY A 62 -30.14 1.16 -9.43
CA GLY A 62 -29.45 0.65 -10.62
C GLY A 62 -28.35 -0.39 -10.35
N SER A 63 -28.13 -0.78 -9.08
CA SER A 63 -27.20 -1.86 -8.71
C SER A 63 -27.56 -3.22 -9.33
N ASP A 64 -28.85 -3.47 -9.54
CA ASP A 64 -29.41 -4.60 -10.28
C ASP A 64 -28.92 -4.64 -11.75
N ASN A 65 -28.81 -3.47 -12.41
CA ASN A 65 -28.27 -3.38 -13.76
C ASN A 65 -26.78 -3.75 -13.82
N ILE A 66 -26.00 -3.42 -12.80
CA ILE A 66 -24.59 -3.85 -12.71
C ILE A 66 -24.51 -5.37 -12.64
N LEU A 67 -25.31 -6.01 -11.76
CA LEU A 67 -25.32 -7.46 -11.62
C LEU A 67 -25.72 -8.16 -12.92
N ARG A 68 -26.75 -7.65 -13.61
CA ARG A 68 -27.18 -8.16 -14.93
C ARG A 68 -26.09 -7.99 -15.99
N SER A 69 -25.43 -6.84 -16.04
CA SER A 69 -24.31 -6.58 -16.96
C SER A 69 -23.08 -7.44 -16.65
N LEU A 70 -22.89 -7.84 -15.39
CA LEU A 70 -21.88 -8.81 -14.99
C LEU A 70 -22.24 -10.25 -15.40
N GLY A 71 -23.49 -10.52 -15.75
CA GLY A 71 -23.96 -11.84 -16.15
C GLY A 71 -24.68 -12.61 -15.04
N PHE A 72 -24.95 -11.99 -13.88
CA PHE A 72 -25.80 -12.57 -12.85
C PHE A 72 -27.25 -12.64 -13.33
N GLU A 73 -27.90 -13.73 -12.96
CA GLU A 73 -29.33 -13.98 -13.13
C GLU A 73 -30.02 -13.85 -11.77
N GLU A 74 -31.31 -13.52 -11.80
CA GLU A 74 -32.11 -13.23 -10.62
C GLU A 74 -33.28 -14.22 -10.54
N ASP A 75 -33.36 -14.94 -9.41
CA ASP A 75 -34.54 -15.69 -9.00
C ASP A 75 -35.34 -14.90 -7.94
N GLU A 76 -36.46 -15.43 -7.45
CA GLU A 76 -37.26 -14.79 -6.40
C GLU A 76 -36.42 -14.50 -5.13
N GLU A 77 -35.58 -15.43 -4.70
CA GLU A 77 -34.86 -15.35 -3.41
C GLU A 77 -33.41 -14.86 -3.50
N LYS A 78 -32.77 -14.94 -4.67
CA LYS A 78 -31.31 -14.76 -4.79
C LYS A 78 -30.88 -14.32 -6.19
N TRP A 79 -29.70 -13.72 -6.25
CA TRP A 79 -28.92 -13.58 -7.47
C TRP A 79 -27.98 -14.77 -7.60
N PHE A 80 -27.76 -15.27 -8.81
CA PHE A 80 -26.81 -16.34 -9.06
C PHE A 80 -26.02 -16.16 -10.35
N PHE A 81 -24.79 -16.67 -10.36
CA PHE A 81 -23.92 -16.64 -11.53
C PHE A 81 -23.87 -18.02 -12.21
N PRO A 82 -24.39 -18.17 -13.45
CA PRO A 82 -24.48 -19.46 -14.12
C PRO A 82 -23.10 -19.98 -14.57
N LEU A 83 -22.93 -21.29 -14.58
CA LEU A 83 -21.68 -21.95 -15.02
C LEU A 83 -21.37 -21.72 -16.51
N SER A 84 -22.40 -21.48 -17.32
CA SER A 84 -22.27 -21.23 -18.76
C SER A 84 -21.59 -19.90 -19.11
N LYS A 85 -21.43 -18.98 -18.14
CA LYS A 85 -20.85 -17.65 -18.33
C LYS A 85 -19.46 -17.49 -17.68
N ASP A 86 -18.82 -18.59 -17.29
CA ASP A 86 -17.52 -18.55 -16.60
C ASP A 86 -16.41 -17.91 -17.43
N ASP A 87 -16.49 -18.02 -18.75
CA ASP A 87 -15.62 -17.37 -19.73
C ASP A 87 -15.65 -15.83 -19.62
N THR A 88 -16.77 -15.27 -19.16
CA THR A 88 -16.94 -13.81 -19.00
C THR A 88 -16.32 -13.26 -17.70
N LEU A 89 -16.07 -14.10 -16.69
CA LEU A 89 -15.62 -13.64 -15.36
C LEU A 89 -14.30 -12.88 -15.40
N SER A 90 -13.32 -13.41 -16.13
CA SER A 90 -11.99 -12.80 -16.25
C SER A 90 -12.05 -11.46 -16.99
N ARG A 91 -12.90 -11.37 -18.02
CA ARG A 91 -13.14 -10.13 -18.78
C ARG A 91 -13.82 -9.08 -17.90
N ASN A 92 -14.88 -9.46 -17.21
CA ASN A 92 -15.64 -8.57 -16.33
C ASN A 92 -14.79 -8.05 -15.17
N LEU A 93 -13.95 -8.91 -14.58
CA LEU A 93 -13.00 -8.51 -13.54
C LEU A 93 -11.99 -7.47 -14.07
N LYS A 94 -11.43 -7.71 -15.27
CA LYS A 94 -10.49 -6.79 -15.91
C LYS A 94 -11.15 -5.45 -16.26
N GLU A 95 -12.40 -5.47 -16.72
CA GLU A 95 -13.16 -4.25 -17.02
C GLU A 95 -13.41 -3.40 -15.75
N ILE A 96 -13.78 -4.02 -14.62
CA ILE A 96 -13.92 -3.30 -13.35
C ILE A 96 -12.58 -2.75 -12.86
N GLN A 97 -11.50 -3.54 -12.97
CA GLN A 97 -10.16 -3.09 -12.60
C GLN A 97 -9.68 -1.91 -13.45
N ASN A 98 -9.91 -1.95 -14.76
CA ASN A 98 -9.62 -0.84 -15.66
C ASN A 98 -10.45 0.40 -15.31
N TYR A 99 -11.74 0.24 -15.01
CA TYR A 99 -12.57 1.37 -14.57
C TYR A 99 -12.04 2.01 -13.27
N ILE A 100 -11.61 1.19 -12.30
CA ILE A 100 -10.97 1.69 -11.07
C ILE A 100 -9.72 2.49 -11.43
N ASN A 101 -8.85 1.93 -12.28
CA ASN A 101 -7.60 2.56 -12.71
C ASN A 101 -7.83 3.89 -13.43
N ASP A 102 -8.78 3.94 -14.36
CA ASP A 102 -9.15 5.15 -15.12
C ASP A 102 -9.68 6.26 -14.21
N ASN A 103 -10.27 5.92 -13.07
CA ASN A 103 -10.90 6.85 -12.13
C ASN A 103 -10.13 7.03 -10.81
N LEU A 104 -8.87 6.59 -10.74
CA LEU A 104 -8.06 6.65 -9.51
C LEU A 104 -7.98 8.06 -8.91
N CYS A 105 -7.71 9.08 -9.73
CA CYS A 105 -7.61 10.45 -9.25
C CYS A 105 -8.95 10.97 -8.67
N LEU A 106 -10.08 10.63 -9.30
CA LEU A 106 -11.41 11.07 -8.83
C LEU A 106 -11.87 10.30 -7.57
N LEU A 107 -11.53 9.02 -7.48
CA LEU A 107 -11.89 8.20 -6.33
C LEU A 107 -11.06 8.56 -5.09
N TYR A 108 -9.83 9.03 -5.24
CA TYR A 108 -8.90 9.22 -4.12
C TYR A 108 -8.50 10.66 -3.80
N ASN A 109 -8.89 11.65 -4.62
CA ASN A 109 -8.62 13.07 -4.31
C ASN A 109 -9.79 13.73 -3.56
N ASN A 110 -9.68 13.76 -2.23
CA ASN A 110 -10.29 14.80 -1.40
C ASN A 110 -9.20 15.40 -0.50
N SER A 111 -8.29 16.18 -1.10
CA SER A 111 -7.65 17.38 -0.52
C SER A 111 -6.54 17.93 -1.43
N GLU A 112 -6.60 19.24 -1.65
CA GLU A 112 -5.54 20.14 -2.14
C GLU A 112 -5.21 20.18 -3.63
N SER A 113 -6.19 20.68 -4.38
CA SER A 113 -5.98 21.54 -5.54
C SER A 113 -5.24 22.83 -5.16
N LEU A 114 -3.90 22.82 -5.21
CA LEU A 114 -3.07 24.04 -5.36
C LEU A 114 -1.63 23.75 -5.82
N PHE A 115 -1.24 22.48 -5.90
CA PHE A 115 0.10 22.07 -6.35
C PHE A 115 0.17 21.67 -7.84
N GLU A 116 -0.96 21.42 -8.49
CA GLU A 116 -1.01 20.80 -9.84
C GLU A 116 -0.69 21.75 -11.00
N LYS A 117 -0.65 23.06 -10.78
CA LYS A 117 -0.26 24.00 -11.85
C LYS A 117 1.23 23.90 -12.21
N LYS A 118 2.07 23.31 -11.34
CA LYS A 118 3.51 23.13 -11.58
C LYS A 118 3.88 21.78 -12.20
N ILE A 119 2.96 20.80 -12.12
CA ILE A 119 3.16 19.44 -12.62
C ILE A 119 2.81 19.35 -14.12
N LEU A 120 1.82 20.11 -14.59
CA LEU A 120 1.43 20.10 -16.00
C LEU A 120 2.56 20.61 -16.93
N ASP A 121 3.37 21.55 -16.44
CA ASP A 121 4.53 22.06 -17.18
C ASP A 121 5.69 21.05 -17.20
N THR A 122 5.83 20.21 -16.17
CA THR A 122 6.91 19.20 -16.08
C THR A 122 6.57 17.92 -16.85
N CYS A 123 5.30 17.57 -17.00
CA CYS A 123 4.87 16.37 -17.72
C CYS A 123 4.88 16.53 -19.25
N ASN A 124 4.85 17.76 -19.78
CA ASN A 124 4.99 18.01 -21.22
C ASN A 124 6.46 17.84 -21.70
N ASP A 125 7.45 18.08 -20.84
CA ASP A 125 8.87 17.89 -21.18
C ASP A 125 9.31 16.42 -21.22
N TYR A 126 8.64 15.55 -20.44
CA TYR A 126 8.93 14.11 -20.42
C TYR A 126 8.37 13.36 -21.64
N ARG A 127 7.35 13.90 -22.31
CA ARG A 127 6.76 13.25 -23.50
C ARG A 127 7.53 13.56 -24.79
N ASN A 128 8.34 14.62 -24.79
CA ASN A 128 9.12 15.05 -25.97
C ASN A 128 10.58 14.52 -26.00
N ASN A 129 11.10 13.93 -24.92
CA ASN A 129 12.50 13.50 -24.82
C ASN A 129 12.74 11.98 -24.91
N LEU A 130 11.78 11.19 -25.40
CA LEU A 130 11.97 9.75 -25.63
C LEU A 130 12.54 9.40 -27.02
N ASN A 131 13.02 10.39 -27.76
CA ASN A 131 13.76 10.18 -29.00
C ASN A 131 15.12 10.88 -28.91
N GLU A 132 16.14 10.18 -28.41
CA GLU A 132 17.46 10.02 -29.04
C GLU A 132 18.51 9.45 -28.06
N ASN A 133 19.40 8.64 -28.63
CA ASN A 133 20.46 7.88 -27.97
C ASN A 133 21.57 8.77 -27.40
N THR A 134 22.29 8.28 -26.38
CA THR A 134 23.76 8.05 -26.36
C THR A 134 24.35 8.09 -24.94
N TYR A 135 25.20 7.11 -24.63
CA TYR A 135 26.11 7.06 -23.49
C TYR A 135 27.21 8.14 -23.58
N SER A 136 27.45 8.91 -22.51
CA SER A 136 28.80 9.23 -21.98
C SER A 136 28.78 10.31 -20.87
N GLN A 137 29.45 9.99 -19.76
CA GLN A 137 30.29 10.85 -18.88
C GLN A 137 29.77 12.21 -18.40
N PHE A 138 29.83 12.45 -17.08
CA PHE A 138 30.73 13.46 -16.49
C PHE A 138 30.90 13.24 -14.98
N ASN A 139 32.17 13.18 -14.57
CA ASN A 139 32.68 13.15 -13.21
C ASN A 139 32.70 14.54 -12.56
N ASP A 140 32.86 14.51 -11.24
CA ASP A 140 33.46 15.52 -10.35
C ASP A 140 32.71 16.84 -10.13
N ASN A 141 32.26 17.03 -8.89
CA ASN A 141 32.64 18.20 -8.08
C ASN A 141 32.34 17.92 -6.60
N ASP A 142 33.36 17.35 -5.95
CA ASP A 142 33.53 17.40 -4.50
C ASP A 142 34.12 18.75 -4.08
N LYS A 143 33.62 19.23 -2.93
CA LYS A 143 34.07 20.34 -2.07
C LYS A 143 33.43 21.72 -2.25
N ILE A 144 33.06 22.24 -1.08
CA ILE A 144 32.65 23.61 -0.69
C ILE A 144 31.12 23.76 -0.76
N LEU A 145 30.35 23.62 0.34
CA LEU A 145 30.43 24.46 1.54
C LEU A 145 29.85 23.72 2.76
N LYS A 146 30.57 23.81 3.89
CA LYS A 146 30.23 23.29 5.21
C LYS A 146 28.98 23.97 5.80
N ASN A 147 28.40 23.27 6.78
CA ASN A 147 27.49 23.72 7.83
C ASN A 147 26.01 23.87 7.43
N ASN A 148 25.21 22.89 7.81
CA ASN A 148 23.98 23.10 8.58
C ASN A 148 23.65 21.80 9.32
N LEU A 149 24.11 21.74 10.58
CA LEU A 149 23.75 20.73 11.55
C LEU A 149 22.36 21.12 12.12
N ASP A 150 21.34 21.07 11.27
CA ASP A 150 19.97 21.35 11.71
C ASP A 150 19.41 20.11 12.40
N GLY A 151 19.61 20.05 13.72
CA GLY A 151 19.02 19.05 14.59
C GLY A 151 17.48 19.02 14.49
N LEU A 152 16.90 17.94 15.01
CA LEU A 152 15.46 17.65 14.97
C LEU A 152 14.60 18.89 15.29
N LYS A 153 13.72 19.26 14.34
CA LYS A 153 12.71 20.34 14.43
C LYS A 153 11.46 19.91 15.23
N LEU A 154 11.56 18.79 15.93
CA LEU A 154 10.57 18.32 16.89
C LEU A 154 10.76 19.15 18.16
N GLU A 155 9.74 19.82 18.66
CA GLU A 155 9.82 20.54 19.94
C GLU A 155 9.16 19.73 21.07
N GLY A 156 9.60 19.95 22.31
CA GLY A 156 8.95 19.35 23.50
C GLY A 156 9.36 17.90 23.84
N LEU A 157 8.38 17.11 24.30
CA LEU A 157 8.58 15.77 24.87
C LEU A 157 9.08 14.75 23.83
N SER A 158 8.64 14.90 22.57
CA SER A 158 8.98 14.05 21.44
C SER A 158 10.48 14.07 21.14
N LYS A 159 11.09 15.27 21.16
CA LYS A 159 12.54 15.44 21.02
C LYS A 159 13.31 14.78 22.15
N ARG A 160 12.91 15.03 23.40
CA ARG A 160 13.56 14.41 24.57
C ARG A 160 13.50 12.89 24.50
N ARG A 161 12.38 12.34 24.04
CA ARG A 161 12.20 10.90 23.82
C ARG A 161 13.16 10.38 22.75
N LEU A 162 13.25 11.05 21.60
CA LEU A 162 14.15 10.64 20.52
C LEU A 162 15.62 10.77 20.89
N GLU A 163 16.04 11.83 21.57
CA GLU A 163 17.42 11.95 22.06
C GLU A 163 17.78 10.79 23.01
N LYS A 164 16.85 10.36 23.87
CA LYS A 164 17.07 9.19 24.73
C LYS A 164 17.27 7.92 23.91
N GLU A 165 16.36 7.62 22.97
CA GLU A 165 16.46 6.43 22.12
C GLU A 165 17.70 6.43 21.22
N LYS A 166 18.12 7.61 20.76
CA LYS A 166 19.37 7.77 20.01
C LYS A 166 20.58 7.39 20.85
N MET A 167 20.65 7.85 22.09
CA MET A 167 21.75 7.51 23.00
C MET A 167 21.75 6.01 23.32
N GLU A 168 20.58 5.37 23.40
CA GLU A 168 20.46 3.92 23.54
C GLU A 168 21.03 3.19 22.30
N LEU A 169 20.62 3.59 21.09
CA LEU A 169 21.14 3.03 19.83
C LEU A 169 22.66 3.20 19.66
N LEU A 170 23.22 4.35 20.07
CA LEU A 170 24.66 4.61 19.99
C LEU A 170 25.47 3.80 21.03
N ASN A 171 24.83 3.38 22.12
CA ASN A 171 25.46 2.58 23.16
C ASN A 171 25.43 1.07 22.86
N GLU A 172 24.67 0.64 21.85
CA GLU A 172 24.65 -0.75 21.41
C GLU A 172 26.01 -1.15 20.82
N LYS A 173 26.63 -2.17 21.41
CA LYS A 173 27.95 -2.66 21.00
C LYS A 173 27.88 -3.58 19.78
N GLU A 174 26.69 -4.07 19.45
CA GLU A 174 26.48 -5.06 18.41
C GLU A 174 26.18 -4.35 17.09
N ASN A 175 27.03 -4.57 16.07
CA ASN A 175 26.94 -3.90 14.76
C ASN A 175 25.71 -4.30 13.91
N THR A 176 24.68 -4.86 14.53
CA THR A 176 23.47 -5.35 13.87
C THR A 176 22.54 -4.20 13.51
N ILE A 177 22.43 -3.18 14.36
CA ILE A 177 21.59 -1.99 14.16
C ILE A 177 22.50 -0.76 14.27
N GLN A 178 22.51 0.08 13.24
CA GLN A 178 23.40 1.25 13.20
C GLN A 178 22.68 2.49 12.68
N LEU A 179 22.70 3.57 13.46
CA LEU A 179 22.24 4.89 12.99
C LEU A 179 23.26 5.49 12.03
N ILE A 180 22.91 5.59 10.74
CA ILE A 180 23.81 6.06 9.68
C ILE A 180 23.69 7.56 9.47
N ARG A 181 22.46 8.08 9.45
CA ARG A 181 22.19 9.50 9.25
C ARG A 181 21.00 9.96 10.08
N GLU A 182 21.09 11.17 10.57
CA GLU A 182 20.03 11.88 11.27
C GLU A 182 19.70 13.16 10.50
N TYR A 183 18.40 13.39 10.31
CA TYR A 183 17.82 14.61 9.74
C TYR A 183 16.84 15.21 10.73
N SER A 184 16.29 16.38 10.40
CA SER A 184 15.42 17.14 11.29
C SER A 184 14.05 16.49 11.58
N ASP A 185 13.60 15.56 10.74
CA ASP A 185 12.32 14.86 10.86
C ASP A 185 12.44 13.33 10.68
N LYS A 186 13.64 12.82 10.40
CA LYS A 186 13.83 11.41 10.07
C LYS A 186 15.23 10.88 10.37
N TRP A 187 15.31 9.58 10.61
CA TRP A 187 16.56 8.83 10.78
C TRP A 187 16.72 7.78 9.68
N ILE A 188 17.97 7.50 9.33
CA ILE A 188 18.36 6.40 8.45
C ILE A 188 19.16 5.41 9.26
N ILE A 189 18.59 4.24 9.45
CA ILE A 189 19.18 3.14 10.22
C ILE A 189 19.54 2.02 9.26
N GLN A 190 20.72 1.45 9.43
CA GLN A 190 21.14 0.23 8.76
C GLN A 190 20.91 -0.96 9.69
N ILE A 191 20.30 -2.02 9.16
CA ILE A 191 20.19 -3.30 9.85
C ILE A 191 20.93 -4.39 9.07
N LYS A 192 21.57 -5.32 9.78
CA LYS A 192 22.17 -6.52 9.20
C LYS A 192 21.22 -7.70 9.37
N GLY A 193 21.05 -8.51 8.33
CA GLY A 193 20.30 -9.76 8.43
C GLY A 193 21.00 -10.73 9.38
N ALA A 194 20.21 -11.45 10.18
CA ALA A 194 20.73 -12.38 11.18
C ALA A 194 21.45 -13.57 10.52
N GLU A 195 22.46 -14.10 11.21
CA GLU A 195 23.20 -15.28 10.77
C GLU A 195 22.28 -16.51 10.67
N ASN A 196 22.61 -17.44 9.78
CA ASN A 196 21.83 -18.65 9.53
C ASN A 196 20.39 -18.41 9.03
N THR A 197 20.13 -17.24 8.43
CA THR A 197 18.85 -16.90 7.78
C THR A 197 19.02 -16.69 6.28
N LEU A 198 17.90 -16.58 5.54
CA LEU A 198 17.92 -16.27 4.10
C LEU A 198 18.53 -14.90 3.78
N TYR A 199 18.65 -14.01 4.77
CA TYR A 199 19.19 -12.66 4.63
C TYR A 199 20.56 -12.52 5.31
N SER A 200 21.21 -13.64 5.66
CA SER A 200 22.56 -13.63 6.23
C SER A 200 23.53 -12.89 5.30
N ASN A 201 24.40 -12.07 5.88
CA ASN A 201 25.36 -11.21 5.18
C ASN A 201 24.76 -10.09 4.32
N GLU A 202 23.44 -9.91 4.31
CA GLU A 202 22.79 -8.76 3.66
C GLU A 202 22.63 -7.60 4.66
N THR A 203 22.71 -6.38 4.16
CA THR A 203 22.49 -5.14 4.93
C THR A 203 21.41 -4.30 4.27
N PHE A 204 20.47 -3.82 5.06
CA PHE A 204 19.34 -3.03 4.58
C PHE A 204 19.29 -1.67 5.24
N LYS A 205 18.85 -0.66 4.50
CA LYS A 205 18.64 0.68 5.02
C LYS A 205 17.16 0.92 5.24
N ILE A 206 16.82 1.46 6.40
CA ILE A 206 15.47 1.75 6.84
C ILE A 206 15.40 3.23 7.18
N GLN A 207 14.40 3.92 6.66
CA GLN A 207 14.07 5.28 7.03
C GLN A 207 12.96 5.26 8.09
N PHE A 208 13.20 5.95 9.21
CA PHE A 208 12.21 6.27 10.22
C PHE A 208 11.85 7.74 10.08
N LYS A 209 10.61 8.07 9.79
CA LYS A 209 10.11 9.45 9.77
C LYS A 209 9.21 9.69 10.98
N PHE A 210 9.51 10.73 11.73
CA PHE A 210 8.84 11.06 12.98
C PHE A 210 7.86 12.21 12.77
N THR A 211 6.81 12.25 13.60
CA THR A 211 5.90 13.39 13.70
C THR A 211 6.04 14.02 15.09
N ASP A 212 5.55 15.24 15.27
CA ASP A 212 5.54 15.92 16.57
C ASP A 212 4.77 15.14 17.65
N LYS A 213 3.95 14.17 17.25
CA LYS A 213 3.15 13.33 18.13
C LYS A 213 3.85 12.04 18.57
N TYR A 214 5.08 11.76 18.12
CA TYR A 214 5.85 10.63 18.63
C TYR A 214 6.15 10.82 20.13
N PRO A 215 6.00 9.80 21.01
CA PRO A 215 5.73 8.38 20.73
C PRO A 215 4.25 7.99 20.81
N ILE A 216 3.33 8.94 20.93
CA ILE A 216 1.88 8.64 20.96
C ILE A 216 1.45 8.02 19.63
N GLU A 217 1.92 8.59 18.51
CA GLU A 217 1.81 7.97 17.19
C GLU A 217 3.12 7.23 16.83
N SER A 218 3.00 6.12 16.10
CA SER A 218 4.15 5.37 15.58
C SER A 218 5.02 6.23 14.65
N PRO A 219 6.29 5.90 14.42
CA PRO A 219 7.02 6.48 13.30
C PRO A 219 6.53 5.85 11.99
N GLU A 220 6.68 6.57 10.88
CA GLU A 220 6.56 5.97 9.55
C GLU A 220 7.88 5.28 9.19
N VAL A 221 7.82 4.00 8.84
CA VAL A 221 9.02 3.18 8.63
C VAL A 221 8.96 2.51 7.27
N ILE A 222 10.00 2.73 6.45
CA ILE A 222 10.14 2.15 5.11
C ILE A 222 11.56 1.68 4.86
N PHE A 223 11.72 0.63 4.06
CA PHE A 223 13.00 0.31 3.43
C PHE A 223 13.31 1.33 2.33
N ILE A 224 14.58 1.70 2.22
CA ILE A 224 15.08 2.60 1.17
C ILE A 224 16.17 1.90 0.35
N GLY A 225 16.26 2.25 -0.93
CA GLY A 225 17.11 1.53 -1.89
C GLY A 225 16.41 0.27 -2.39
N GLU A 226 17.12 -0.85 -2.42
CA GLU A 226 16.54 -2.15 -2.80
C GLU A 226 15.96 -2.85 -1.56
N PRO A 227 14.61 -2.92 -1.42
CA PRO A 227 14.00 -3.56 -0.26
C PRO A 227 14.13 -5.09 -0.35
N PRO A 228 14.30 -5.79 0.78
CA PRO A 228 14.38 -7.24 0.79
C PRO A 228 13.15 -7.89 0.15
N ILE A 229 13.36 -8.99 -0.54
CA ILE A 229 12.28 -9.80 -1.10
C ILE A 229 11.68 -10.62 0.06
N HIS A 230 10.54 -10.18 0.59
CA HIS A 230 9.92 -10.77 1.78
C HIS A 230 8.38 -10.68 1.71
N PRO A 231 7.62 -11.67 2.23
CA PRO A 231 6.15 -11.70 2.14
C PRO A 231 5.43 -10.50 2.76
N HIS A 232 6.10 -9.78 3.65
CA HIS A 232 5.58 -8.60 4.36
C HIS A 232 6.27 -7.29 3.93
N ILE A 233 7.06 -7.30 2.86
CA ILE A 233 7.80 -6.11 2.40
C ILE A 233 7.51 -5.86 0.91
N TYR A 234 6.86 -4.74 0.66
CA TYR A 234 6.45 -4.31 -0.66
C TYR A 234 7.63 -3.76 -1.47
N SER A 235 7.48 -3.72 -2.79
CA SER A 235 8.51 -3.24 -3.73
C SER A 235 8.79 -1.75 -3.60
N ASN A 236 7.85 -0.96 -3.07
CA ASN A 236 8.07 0.43 -2.67
C ASN A 236 8.73 0.60 -1.29
N GLY A 237 9.11 -0.50 -0.64
CA GLY A 237 9.77 -0.51 0.66
C GLY A 237 8.84 -0.46 1.87
N HIS A 238 7.52 -0.44 1.66
CA HIS A 238 6.55 -0.46 2.75
C HIS A 238 6.56 -1.80 3.49
N ILE A 239 6.30 -1.76 4.79
CA ILE A 239 6.44 -2.91 5.69
C ILE A 239 5.08 -3.23 6.31
N CYS A 240 4.56 -4.43 6.07
CA CYS A 240 3.36 -4.92 6.72
C CYS A 240 3.72 -5.55 8.08
N LEU A 241 3.87 -4.73 9.10
CA LEU A 241 4.18 -5.17 10.47
C LEU A 241 3.27 -4.45 11.47
N SER A 242 2.48 -5.19 12.23
CA SER A 242 1.40 -4.65 13.07
C SER A 242 1.84 -3.60 14.10
N ILE A 243 3.05 -3.73 14.65
CA ILE A 243 3.61 -2.75 15.61
C ILE A 243 3.83 -1.36 15.00
N LEU A 244 3.84 -1.22 13.68
CA LEU A 244 3.91 0.07 12.99
C LEU A 244 2.53 0.74 12.83
N TYR A 245 1.46 0.00 13.12
CA TYR A 245 0.07 0.38 12.89
C TYR A 245 -0.79 0.19 14.15
N ASP A 246 -1.64 -0.82 14.16
CA ASP A 246 -2.69 -1.07 15.15
C ASP A 246 -2.15 -1.58 16.49
N HIS A 247 -0.99 -2.23 16.49
CA HIS A 247 -0.32 -2.73 17.70
C HIS A 247 0.80 -1.80 18.19
N TRP A 248 0.87 -0.56 17.68
CA TRP A 248 1.79 0.43 18.23
C TRP A 248 1.41 0.80 19.66
N SER A 249 2.41 0.91 20.52
CA SER A 249 2.29 1.44 21.87
C SER A 249 3.42 2.43 22.13
N PRO A 250 3.18 3.56 22.82
CA PRO A 250 4.23 4.52 23.18
C PRO A 250 5.38 3.94 24.01
N VAL A 251 5.20 2.73 24.56
CA VAL A 251 6.24 1.97 25.27
C VAL A 251 7.29 1.40 24.31
N LEU A 252 6.93 1.16 23.04
CA LEU A 252 7.85 0.67 22.02
C LEU A 252 8.84 1.77 21.60
N SER A 253 10.04 1.36 21.20
CA SER A 253 11.12 2.23 20.73
C SER A 253 11.52 1.90 19.30
N VAL A 254 12.33 2.78 18.70
CA VAL A 254 13.00 2.56 17.41
C VAL A 254 13.79 1.25 17.42
N ASN A 255 14.51 0.97 18.51
CA ASN A 255 15.24 -0.30 18.66
C ASN A 255 14.29 -1.52 18.65
N ALA A 256 13.18 -1.45 19.39
CA ALA A 256 12.18 -2.53 19.40
C ALA A 256 11.59 -2.77 18.00
N ILE A 257 11.37 -1.71 17.21
CA ILE A 257 10.95 -1.83 15.80
C ILE A 257 12.03 -2.54 14.97
N CYS A 258 13.30 -2.11 15.07
CA CYS A 258 14.41 -2.74 14.35
C CYS A 258 14.54 -4.24 14.68
N LEU A 259 14.49 -4.61 15.97
CA LEU A 259 14.52 -6.00 16.42
C LEU A 259 13.34 -6.81 15.87
N SER A 260 12.15 -6.21 15.83
CA SER A 260 10.96 -6.86 15.27
C SER A 260 11.09 -7.11 13.77
N ILE A 261 11.68 -6.17 13.02
CA ILE A 261 11.96 -6.32 11.58
C ILE A 261 13.02 -7.42 11.36
N ILE A 262 14.09 -7.45 12.16
CA ILE A 262 15.12 -8.49 12.07
C ILE A 262 14.51 -9.87 12.37
N SER A 263 13.67 -9.98 13.40
CA SER A 263 12.97 -11.21 13.76
C SER A 263 12.03 -11.67 12.63
N MET A 264 11.26 -10.74 12.06
CA MET A 264 10.38 -11.00 10.91
C MET A 264 11.19 -11.57 9.73
N LEU A 265 12.30 -10.91 9.34
CA LEU A 265 13.18 -11.39 8.27
C LEU A 265 13.78 -12.76 8.59
N SER A 266 14.18 -12.99 9.85
CA SER A 266 14.80 -14.24 10.29
C SER A 266 13.85 -15.44 10.22
N SER A 267 12.57 -15.21 10.48
CA SER A 267 11.53 -16.26 10.42
C SER A 267 11.15 -16.69 8.98
N CYS A 268 11.62 -15.97 7.97
CA CYS A 268 11.22 -16.18 6.59
C CYS A 268 11.77 -17.49 6.02
N LYS A 269 10.87 -18.35 5.52
CA LYS A 269 11.25 -19.64 4.90
C LYS A 269 11.49 -19.56 3.40
N LYS A 270 10.95 -18.55 2.71
CA LYS A 270 11.07 -18.36 1.25
C LYS A 270 11.04 -16.88 0.88
N LYS A 271 12.03 -16.42 0.10
CA LYS A 271 12.03 -15.07 -0.49
C LYS A 271 10.93 -14.97 -1.56
N ARG A 272 9.84 -14.28 -1.23
CA ARG A 272 8.73 -13.93 -2.15
C ARG A 272 8.20 -12.54 -1.78
N LYS A 273 7.58 -11.82 -2.71
CA LYS A 273 6.88 -10.56 -2.42
C LYS A 273 5.45 -10.83 -1.90
N PRO A 274 4.79 -9.83 -1.28
CA PRO A 274 3.37 -9.89 -0.99
C PRO A 274 2.55 -10.23 -2.23
N ILE A 275 1.42 -10.92 -2.08
CA ILE A 275 0.58 -11.40 -3.19
C ILE A 275 -0.03 -10.21 -3.96
N ASP A 276 -0.33 -9.14 -3.23
CA ASP A 276 -0.91 -7.91 -3.72
C ASP A 276 0.14 -6.84 -4.09
N ASP A 277 1.43 -7.19 -4.15
CA ASP A 277 2.53 -6.23 -4.29
C ASP A 277 2.38 -5.27 -5.48
N ILE A 278 2.03 -5.80 -6.66
CA ILE A 278 1.83 -5.00 -7.88
C ILE A 278 0.69 -4.01 -7.70
N LEU A 279 -0.43 -4.45 -7.11
CA LEU A 279 -1.61 -3.61 -6.90
C LEU A 279 -1.37 -2.57 -5.80
N TYR A 280 -0.65 -2.94 -4.75
CA TYR A 280 -0.30 -2.03 -3.67
C TYR A 280 0.66 -0.94 -4.16
N CYS A 281 1.68 -1.32 -4.93
CA CYS A 281 2.68 -0.39 -5.44
C CYS A 281 2.17 0.47 -6.61
N SER A 282 1.06 0.10 -7.27
CA SER A 282 0.49 0.90 -8.37
C SER A 282 -0.08 2.25 -7.90
N ALA A 283 -0.33 2.43 -6.60
CA ALA A 283 -0.71 3.72 -6.01
C ALA A 283 0.43 4.77 -6.00
N GLY A 284 1.64 4.39 -6.41
CA GLY A 284 2.81 5.26 -6.51
C GLY A 284 3.63 5.31 -5.20
N GLY A 285 4.96 5.30 -5.34
CA GLY A 285 5.90 5.26 -4.20
C GLY A 285 6.01 6.53 -3.34
N LYS A 286 5.05 7.46 -3.45
CA LYS A 286 5.00 8.70 -2.65
C LYS A 286 3.85 8.75 -1.65
N VAL A 287 3.02 7.71 -1.59
CA VAL A 287 1.95 7.60 -0.59
C VAL A 287 2.54 7.10 0.71
N SER A 288 2.30 7.80 1.82
CA SER A 288 2.73 7.34 3.14
C SER A 288 2.12 5.96 3.45
N PRO A 289 2.92 4.98 3.94
CA PRO A 289 2.41 3.68 4.39
C PRO A 289 1.29 3.81 5.42
N LYS A 290 1.28 4.88 6.23
CA LYS A 290 0.22 5.11 7.23
C LYS A 290 -1.15 5.41 6.63
N ASN A 291 -1.18 5.88 5.39
CA ASN A 291 -2.41 6.18 4.67
C ASN A 291 -2.88 5.00 3.79
N MET A 292 -2.19 3.86 3.85
CA MET A 292 -2.53 2.67 3.07
C MET A 292 -3.39 1.70 3.88
N LYS A 293 -4.39 1.12 3.22
CA LYS A 293 -5.26 0.11 3.83
C LYS A 293 -4.63 -1.28 3.67
N TRP A 294 -4.03 -1.77 4.74
CA TRP A 294 -3.35 -3.07 4.78
C TRP A 294 -4.31 -4.24 4.64
N MET A 295 -3.98 -5.19 3.79
CA MET A 295 -4.52 -6.55 3.86
C MET A 295 -3.50 -7.40 4.61
N PHE A 296 -3.61 -7.49 5.94
CA PHE A 296 -2.77 -8.39 6.71
C PHE A 296 -3.04 -9.83 6.28
N HIS A 297 -2.07 -10.40 5.55
CA HIS A 297 -2.05 -11.80 5.21
C HIS A 297 -1.39 -12.56 6.35
N ASP A 298 -2.11 -12.73 7.46
CA ASP A 298 -1.66 -13.65 8.51
C ASP A 298 -1.74 -15.08 7.95
N ASP A 299 -0.59 -15.66 7.68
CA ASP A 299 -0.45 -17.10 7.45
C ASP A 299 -0.80 -17.77 8.80
N LYS A 300 -2.08 -18.13 8.97
CA LYS A 300 -2.51 -18.99 10.07
C LYS A 300 -1.65 -20.27 10.01
N ILE A 301 -0.87 -20.46 11.08
CA ILE A 301 -0.23 -21.73 11.43
C ILE A 301 -1.32 -22.80 11.56
#